data_AF-A0A2E2MBF4-F1
#
_entry.id   AF-A0A2E2MBF4-F1
#
_cell.length_a   1.000
_cell.length_b   1.000
_cell.length_c   1.000
_cell.angle_alpha   90.00
_cell.angle_beta   90.00
_cell.angle_gamma   90.00
#
_symmetry.space_group_name_H-M   'P 1'
#
loop_
_entity.id
_entity.type
_entity.pdbx_description
1 polymer ?
#
loop_
_entity_poly.entity_id
_entity_poly.type
_entity_poly.pdbx_seq_one_letter_code
_entity_poly.pdbx_strand_id
1 'polypeptide(L)'
;MRISVSKGTALAVLIGLLAGCTSSGIDGLDIAKSTSVDPASTASIRPLVPPTGLDEAQAPSPLSSIEATSELGFAAERAQSPVELAVVRAETPSHPATGDFKKPKVYKASFTDAKPINFGRLSPRPFEVHGVDVSRWQGDIDWNKLRRDGGNFAFIKATDGGDHTDPNFRKNWNAAREAGVPRGAYHFFYWCRTASSQADWFIRNVPKEKGALPPVIDVEWNHTSRCKKRPDPATVREKMQVFMDRLEAHYGQRPIIYTAPDFYDDNLKGAFKNYPFWLRSVAAHPSKVYPNRDFVFWQYSGTGLAASHDTRIDLNVFNGSEAGWHKWLASNRH
;
A
#
# COMPACT_ATOMS: atom_id res chain seq x y z
N MET A 1 -2.45 -22.85 -67.74
CA MET A 1 -3.46 -22.17 -68.58
C MET A 1 -3.89 -20.90 -67.82
N ARG A 2 -4.05 -19.75 -68.50
CA ARG A 2 -4.29 -18.42 -67.87
C ARG A 2 -5.76 -18.01 -67.93
N ILE A 3 -6.09 -16.92 -67.21
CA ILE A 3 -7.20 -15.92 -67.34
C ILE A 3 -7.87 -15.72 -65.95
N SER A 4 -8.17 -14.55 -65.36
CA SER A 4 -7.81 -13.11 -65.50
C SER A 4 -9.03 -12.16 -65.51
N VAL A 5 -9.19 -11.40 -64.40
CA VAL A 5 -9.68 -9.99 -64.32
C VAL A 5 -11.17 -9.63 -64.58
N SER A 6 -11.78 -8.93 -63.59
CA SER A 6 -12.46 -7.60 -63.66
C SER A 6 -13.02 -7.27 -62.25
N LYS A 7 -12.61 -6.23 -61.49
CA LYS A 7 -12.78 -4.76 -61.62
C LYS A 7 -14.22 -4.26 -61.82
N GLY A 8 -14.61 -3.30 -60.98
CA GLY A 8 -15.84 -2.50 -61.07
C GLY A 8 -15.90 -1.48 -59.92
N THR A 9 -15.77 -0.19 -60.23
CA THR A 9 -15.81 0.93 -59.27
C THR A 9 -16.93 1.88 -59.68
N ALA A 10 -17.72 2.41 -58.74
CA ALA A 10 -18.66 3.49 -59.02
C ALA A 10 -18.78 4.44 -57.81
N LEU A 11 -18.65 5.73 -58.07
CA LEU A 11 -18.84 6.84 -57.14
C LEU A 11 -19.88 7.77 -57.78
N ALA A 12 -20.87 8.23 -57.02
CA ALA A 12 -21.81 9.26 -57.48
C ALA A 12 -22.16 10.22 -56.33
N VAL A 13 -22.21 11.51 -56.66
CA VAL A 13 -22.43 12.64 -55.74
C VAL A 13 -23.56 13.51 -56.30
N LEU A 14 -24.50 13.94 -55.46
CA LEU A 14 -25.44 15.06 -55.60
C LEU A 14 -25.93 15.35 -54.17
N ILE A 15 -25.77 16.50 -53.50
CA ILE A 15 -25.88 17.95 -53.79
C ILE A 15 -27.33 18.49 -53.82
N GLY A 16 -27.70 19.15 -52.71
CA GLY A 16 -28.55 20.35 -52.65
C GLY A 16 -29.96 20.21 -52.05
N LEU A 17 -30.58 21.25 -51.45
CA LEU A 17 -30.13 22.62 -51.07
C LEU A 17 -31.10 23.24 -50.01
N LEU A 18 -30.52 23.90 -48.99
CA LEU A 18 -30.91 25.17 -48.32
C LEU A 18 -32.26 25.47 -47.57
N ALA A 19 -32.05 26.39 -46.60
CA ALA A 19 -32.94 27.39 -45.97
C ALA A 19 -33.79 26.98 -44.73
N GLY A 20 -33.77 27.71 -43.61
CA GLY A 20 -32.87 28.82 -43.20
C GLY A 20 -33.37 29.64 -41.98
N CYS A 21 -32.43 30.15 -41.15
CA CYS A 21 -32.52 31.29 -40.17
C CYS A 21 -33.62 31.24 -39.06
N THR A 22 -33.55 31.92 -37.90
CA THR A 22 -32.82 33.13 -37.42
C THR A 22 -32.31 33.04 -35.96
N SER A 23 -31.58 34.07 -35.52
CA SER A 23 -31.00 34.38 -34.18
C SER A 23 -32.06 34.73 -33.09
N SER A 24 -31.78 35.04 -31.79
CA SER A 24 -30.71 35.86 -31.16
C SER A 24 -30.63 35.71 -29.61
N GLY A 25 -29.55 36.23 -28.99
CA GLY A 25 -29.45 36.68 -27.57
C GLY A 25 -28.59 35.79 -26.65
N ILE A 26 -27.40 36.13 -26.13
CA ILE A 26 -26.76 37.28 -25.43
C ILE A 26 -26.93 37.35 -23.89
N ASP A 27 -25.80 37.68 -23.24
CA ASP A 27 -25.53 38.18 -21.88
C ASP A 27 -25.61 37.26 -20.64
N GLY A 28 -24.65 37.47 -19.72
CA GLY A 28 -24.65 36.92 -18.35
C GLY A 28 -23.28 36.53 -17.76
N LEU A 29 -22.44 37.50 -17.40
CA LEU A 29 -21.27 37.28 -16.53
C LEU A 29 -21.70 37.09 -15.06
N ASP A 30 -21.00 36.24 -14.30
CA ASP A 30 -20.74 36.55 -12.88
C ASP A 30 -19.52 35.83 -12.31
N ILE A 31 -18.86 36.44 -11.32
CA ILE A 31 -17.57 35.99 -10.75
C ILE A 31 -17.66 35.73 -9.24
N ALA A 32 -16.95 34.67 -8.82
CA ALA A 32 -16.49 34.34 -7.46
C ALA A 32 -17.51 33.85 -6.41
N LYS A 33 -17.21 32.64 -5.89
CA LYS A 33 -16.69 32.53 -4.51
C LYS A 33 -15.84 31.28 -4.30
N SER A 34 -14.86 31.42 -3.40
CA SER A 34 -13.96 30.37 -2.91
C SER A 34 -14.61 29.61 -1.76
N THR A 35 -14.42 28.28 -1.69
CA THR A 35 -14.43 27.54 -0.42
C THR A 35 -13.73 26.16 -0.50
N SER A 36 -13.08 25.80 0.62
CA SER A 36 -12.72 24.46 1.12
C SER A 36 -12.01 23.43 0.19
N VAL A 37 -10.80 23.04 0.60
CA VAL A 37 -10.11 21.83 0.14
C VAL A 37 -10.47 20.66 1.05
N ASP A 38 -11.15 19.64 0.53
CA ASP A 38 -11.45 18.39 1.25
C ASP A 38 -10.32 17.35 1.14
N PRO A 39 -9.72 16.88 2.24
CA PRO A 39 -8.70 15.83 2.22
C PRO A 39 -9.32 14.43 2.42
N ALA A 40 -10.16 13.98 1.49
CA ALA A 40 -10.85 12.67 1.58
C ALA A 40 -10.88 11.87 0.25
N SER A 41 -9.69 11.53 -0.29
CA SER A 41 -9.57 10.62 -1.45
C SER A 41 -8.73 9.38 -1.11
N THR A 42 -9.14 8.60 -0.12
CA THR A 42 -8.62 7.24 0.12
C THR A 42 -9.08 6.30 -1.01
N ALA A 43 -8.20 6.07 -1.98
CA ALA A 43 -8.46 5.20 -3.12
C ALA A 43 -8.38 3.71 -2.76
N SER A 44 -9.36 3.21 -1.99
CA SER A 44 -9.69 1.78 -2.01
C SER A 44 -10.68 1.52 -3.15
N ILE A 45 -10.41 0.48 -3.95
CA ILE A 45 -11.14 0.21 -5.21
C ILE A 45 -12.63 -0.08 -4.92
N ARG A 46 -13.54 0.67 -5.55
CA ARG A 46 -15.00 0.46 -5.48
C ARG A 46 -15.56 -0.06 -6.82
N PRO A 47 -16.54 -0.98 -6.83
CA PRO A 47 -17.38 -1.28 -7.99
C PRO A 47 -18.53 -0.25 -8.15
N LEU A 48 -19.07 -0.13 -9.37
CA LEU A 48 -20.23 0.70 -9.72
C LEU A 48 -21.44 -0.16 -10.14
N VAL A 49 -22.56 -0.06 -9.41
CA VAL A 49 -23.91 -0.53 -9.79
C VAL A 49 -24.94 0.42 -9.12
N PRO A 50 -26.03 0.85 -9.79
CA PRO A 50 -26.88 1.96 -9.33
C PRO A 50 -27.94 1.60 -8.26
N PRO A 51 -28.52 2.60 -7.57
CA PRO A 51 -29.46 2.39 -6.47
C PRO A 51 -30.94 2.40 -6.88
N THR A 52 -31.78 1.79 -6.04
CA THR A 52 -33.25 1.98 -5.98
C THR A 52 -33.63 2.45 -4.57
N GLY A 53 -34.60 3.37 -4.45
CA GLY A 53 -35.13 3.85 -3.16
C GLY A 53 -35.93 2.78 -2.40
N LEU A 54 -36.55 3.04 -1.23
CA LEU A 54 -36.83 4.30 -0.51
C LEU A 54 -36.38 4.12 0.99
N ASP A 55 -36.75 4.87 2.04
CA ASP A 55 -37.78 5.92 2.27
C ASP A 55 -37.42 6.82 3.49
N GLU A 56 -38.29 7.77 3.87
CA GLU A 56 -38.08 8.81 4.91
C GLU A 56 -38.34 8.39 6.38
N ALA A 57 -37.75 9.11 7.36
CA ALA A 57 -38.42 9.53 8.61
C ALA A 57 -37.62 10.59 9.43
N GLN A 58 -38.36 11.50 10.08
CA GLN A 58 -37.93 12.73 10.77
C GLN A 58 -37.13 12.56 12.09
N ALA A 59 -36.36 13.60 12.46
CA ALA A 59 -35.85 13.84 13.84
C ALA A 59 -36.91 14.53 14.74
N PRO A 60 -36.64 14.76 16.05
CA PRO A 60 -36.03 16.04 16.43
C PRO A 60 -35.07 16.03 17.66
N SER A 61 -34.26 17.09 17.79
CA SER A 61 -33.56 17.52 19.02
C SER A 61 -34.38 18.60 19.76
N PRO A 62 -33.99 19.08 20.98
CA PRO A 62 -33.13 20.29 21.01
C PRO A 62 -32.25 20.55 22.28
N LEU A 63 -31.24 21.44 22.11
CA LEU A 63 -30.65 22.41 23.10
C LEU A 63 -29.96 21.86 24.39
N SER A 64 -29.00 22.53 25.05
CA SER A 64 -28.49 23.93 24.98
C SER A 64 -26.99 24.11 25.33
N SER A 65 -26.49 25.32 25.06
CA SER A 65 -25.17 25.98 25.24
C SER A 65 -24.49 25.95 26.63
N ILE A 66 -23.20 26.32 26.69
CA ILE A 66 -22.62 27.50 27.43
C ILE A 66 -21.14 27.78 26.99
N GLU A 67 -20.73 29.05 27.14
CA GLU A 67 -19.49 29.79 26.79
C GLU A 67 -18.32 29.61 27.81
N ALA A 68 -17.11 30.21 27.79
CA ALA A 68 -16.14 30.75 26.80
C ALA A 68 -14.83 31.18 27.58
N THR A 69 -13.95 32.01 26.97
CA THR A 69 -12.64 32.60 27.45
C THR A 69 -11.40 31.69 27.34
N SER A 70 -10.20 32.03 26.78
CA SER A 70 -9.39 33.26 26.52
C SER A 70 -8.41 33.62 27.68
N GLU A 71 -7.11 33.93 27.54
CA GLU A 71 -6.25 34.28 26.39
C GLU A 71 -4.75 33.87 26.51
N LEU A 72 -4.09 33.81 25.35
CA LEU A 72 -2.71 34.20 24.96
C LEU A 72 -1.54 34.34 25.96
N GLY A 73 -0.37 33.85 25.49
CA GLY A 73 0.83 34.69 25.42
C GLY A 73 2.18 34.01 25.68
N PHE A 74 2.95 33.72 24.62
CA PHE A 74 4.42 33.87 24.64
C PHE A 74 4.99 34.05 23.21
N ALA A 75 6.14 34.73 23.12
CA ALA A 75 6.63 35.39 21.92
C ALA A 75 7.31 34.48 20.88
N ALA A 76 7.53 35.04 19.70
CA ALA A 76 8.18 34.38 18.57
C ALA A 76 9.70 34.28 18.74
N GLU A 77 10.28 33.13 18.39
CA GLU A 77 11.70 32.99 18.09
C GLU A 77 11.88 32.30 16.74
N ARG A 78 12.89 32.71 15.97
CA ARG A 78 13.07 32.37 14.55
C ARG A 78 14.38 31.63 14.33
N ALA A 79 14.34 30.65 13.41
CA ALA A 79 15.41 29.73 13.01
C ALA A 79 15.56 28.50 13.96
N GLN A 80 15.94 27.31 13.51
CA GLN A 80 16.57 26.91 12.23
C GLN A 80 15.91 25.63 11.64
N SER A 81 16.20 25.32 10.37
CA SER A 81 16.05 23.96 9.80
C SER A 81 17.41 23.58 9.20
N PRO A 82 17.85 22.31 9.31
CA PRO A 82 17.23 21.29 8.48
C PRO A 82 17.00 19.91 9.13
N VAL A 83 15.93 19.28 8.65
CA VAL A 83 15.68 17.84 8.52
C VAL A 83 16.81 16.92 8.98
N GLU A 84 16.64 16.31 10.15
CA GLU A 84 17.24 15.02 10.44
C GLU A 84 16.41 13.95 9.69
N LEU A 85 17.02 13.30 8.71
CA LEU A 85 16.47 12.05 8.16
C LEU A 85 16.41 11.06 9.33
N ALA A 86 15.27 10.39 9.52
CA ALA A 86 15.11 9.40 10.58
C ALA A 86 15.96 8.14 10.28
N VAL A 87 17.26 8.21 10.59
CA VAL A 87 18.19 7.08 10.57
C VAL A 87 17.86 6.20 11.77
N VAL A 88 16.79 5.41 11.64
CA VAL A 88 16.44 4.39 12.62
C VAL A 88 17.52 3.31 12.57
N ARG A 89 18.33 3.25 13.62
CA ARG A 89 19.24 2.14 13.89
C ARG A 89 18.45 0.84 14.06
N ALA A 90 18.44 -0.01 13.05
CA ALA A 90 18.13 -1.42 13.23
C ALA A 90 19.32 -2.12 13.92
N GLU A 91 19.43 -1.96 15.24
CA GLU A 91 20.39 -2.67 16.10
C GLU A 91 19.68 -3.72 16.97
N THR A 92 19.60 -4.96 16.47
CA THR A 92 19.40 -6.18 17.29
C THR A 92 19.84 -7.42 16.49
N PRO A 93 20.06 -8.56 17.16
CA PRO A 93 21.36 -9.01 17.66
C PRO A 93 22.19 -9.76 16.59
N SER A 94 23.52 -9.74 16.76
CA SER A 94 24.46 -10.40 15.85
C SER A 94 24.55 -11.91 16.07
N HIS A 95 23.80 -12.68 15.29
CA HIS A 95 24.20 -14.05 14.96
C HIS A 95 25.15 -14.03 13.74
N PRO A 96 26.32 -14.68 13.79
CA PRO A 96 27.24 -14.72 12.65
C PRO A 96 26.67 -15.63 11.55
N ALA A 97 26.16 -15.02 10.47
CA ALA A 97 25.68 -15.73 9.29
C ALA A 97 26.86 -16.33 8.51
N THR A 98 27.32 -17.51 8.91
CA THR A 98 28.38 -18.26 8.23
C THR A 98 27.83 -19.01 7.01
N GLY A 99 28.22 -18.56 5.82
CA GLY A 99 27.93 -19.20 4.54
C GLY A 99 27.53 -18.20 3.46
N ASP A 100 28.09 -18.36 2.26
CA ASP A 100 28.08 -17.37 1.17
C ASP A 100 26.70 -16.77 0.91
N PHE A 101 26.51 -15.54 1.39
CA PHE A 101 25.37 -14.71 1.06
C PHE A 101 25.75 -13.83 -0.13
N LYS A 102 25.36 -14.28 -1.33
CA LYS A 102 25.47 -13.45 -2.53
C LYS A 102 24.50 -12.28 -2.42
N LYS A 103 25.04 -11.11 -2.07
CA LYS A 103 24.30 -9.84 -1.99
C LYS A 103 23.52 -9.60 -3.30
N PRO A 104 22.19 -9.44 -3.26
CA PRO A 104 21.42 -9.13 -4.46
C PRO A 104 21.71 -7.70 -4.90
N LYS A 105 22.03 -7.49 -6.19
CA LYS A 105 22.26 -6.13 -6.71
C LYS A 105 21.05 -5.22 -6.45
N VAL A 106 21.25 -4.01 -5.93
CA VAL A 106 20.19 -2.99 -5.93
C VAL A 106 20.12 -2.31 -7.31
N TYR A 107 18.90 -2.15 -7.82
CA TYR A 107 18.56 -1.45 -9.05
C TYR A 107 17.86 -0.16 -8.67
N LYS A 108 18.30 0.96 -9.25
CA LYS A 108 17.70 2.28 -9.00
C LYS A 108 16.23 2.27 -9.43
N ALA A 109 15.35 2.78 -8.56
CA ALA A 109 13.93 2.90 -8.85
C ALA A 109 13.66 3.85 -10.03
N SER A 110 12.84 3.37 -10.97
CA SER A 110 12.30 4.14 -12.10
C SER A 110 10.77 4.08 -12.16
N PHE A 111 10.12 3.79 -11.04
CA PHE A 111 8.66 3.75 -10.93
C PHE A 111 8.05 5.14 -11.19
N THR A 112 6.93 5.14 -11.91
CA THR A 112 6.04 6.29 -11.99
C THR A 112 4.84 6.09 -11.07
N ASP A 113 4.02 7.11 -10.93
CA ASP A 113 2.85 7.11 -10.05
C ASP A 113 1.72 7.87 -10.75
N ALA A 114 0.51 7.32 -10.75
CA ALA A 114 -0.66 7.95 -11.35
C ALA A 114 -1.23 9.10 -10.51
N LYS A 115 -0.92 9.16 -9.20
CA LYS A 115 -1.31 10.23 -8.27
C LYS A 115 -0.18 10.52 -7.26
N PRO A 116 0.98 11.03 -7.71
CA PRO A 116 2.13 11.24 -6.85
C PRO A 116 1.85 12.28 -5.75
N ILE A 117 2.18 11.94 -4.51
CA ILE A 117 2.06 12.85 -3.37
C ILE A 117 3.37 13.63 -3.15
N ASN A 118 3.23 14.93 -2.90
CA ASN A 118 4.36 15.81 -2.62
C ASN A 118 4.74 15.77 -1.13
N PHE A 119 5.63 14.85 -0.77
CA PHE A 119 6.21 14.75 0.58
C PHE A 119 7.26 15.83 0.90
N GLY A 120 7.56 16.73 -0.04
CA GLY A 120 8.59 17.77 0.11
C GLY A 120 9.98 17.17 0.37
N ARG A 121 10.68 17.70 1.38
CA ARG A 121 12.01 17.20 1.79
C ARG A 121 12.01 15.76 2.34
N LEU A 122 10.85 15.22 2.71
CA LEU A 122 10.68 13.86 3.23
C LEU A 122 10.21 12.89 2.13
N SER A 123 10.64 13.13 0.88
CA SER A 123 10.35 12.28 -0.28
C SER A 123 10.85 10.85 -0.09
N PRO A 124 10.17 9.82 -0.63
CA PRO A 124 10.72 8.47 -0.70
C PRO A 124 11.89 8.33 -1.70
N ARG A 125 12.08 9.30 -2.61
CA ARG A 125 13.11 9.23 -3.67
C ARG A 125 14.58 9.06 -3.24
N PRO A 126 15.04 9.54 -2.06
CA PRO A 126 16.42 9.34 -1.62
C PRO A 126 16.69 7.96 -1.01
N PHE A 127 15.67 7.14 -0.74
CA PHE A 127 15.88 5.78 -0.25
C PHE A 127 16.42 4.90 -1.39
N GLU A 128 17.51 4.19 -1.13
CA GLU A 128 18.22 3.45 -2.19
C GLU A 128 17.46 2.17 -2.62
N VAL A 129 16.69 1.60 -1.70
CA VAL A 129 16.06 0.29 -1.85
C VAL A 129 14.54 0.43 -1.88
N HIS A 130 13.99 0.52 -3.08
CA HIS A 130 12.55 0.42 -3.32
C HIS A 130 12.11 -1.03 -3.57
N GLY A 131 10.83 -1.29 -3.33
CA GLY A 131 10.16 -2.55 -3.60
C GLY A 131 8.66 -2.34 -3.78
N VAL A 132 7.92 -3.45 -3.86
CA VAL A 132 6.47 -3.45 -4.07
C VAL A 132 5.76 -4.39 -3.10
N ASP A 133 4.45 -4.27 -3.01
CA ASP A 133 3.61 -5.36 -2.54
C ASP A 133 2.48 -5.65 -3.53
N VAL A 134 2.10 -6.92 -3.63
CA VAL A 134 1.25 -7.43 -4.72
C VAL A 134 0.32 -8.55 -4.27
N SER A 135 -0.78 -8.69 -4.99
CA SER A 135 -1.82 -9.71 -4.82
C SER A 135 -2.39 -10.12 -6.19
N ARG A 136 -3.48 -10.89 -6.21
CA ARG A 136 -4.28 -11.12 -7.42
C ARG A 136 -4.70 -9.84 -8.16
N TRP A 137 -4.84 -8.71 -7.46
CA TRP A 137 -5.29 -7.45 -8.07
C TRP A 137 -4.29 -6.86 -9.06
N GLN A 138 -3.02 -7.21 -8.94
CA GLN A 138 -1.99 -6.80 -9.89
C GLN A 138 -1.94 -7.67 -11.16
N GLY A 139 -2.75 -8.73 -11.24
CA GLY A 139 -2.86 -9.60 -12.41
C GLY A 139 -1.52 -10.28 -12.75
N ASP A 140 -1.12 -10.15 -14.01
CA ASP A 140 0.10 -10.73 -14.57
C ASP A 140 1.24 -9.70 -14.59
N ILE A 141 2.33 -10.03 -13.90
CA ILE A 141 3.47 -9.13 -13.67
C ILE A 141 4.69 -9.64 -14.46
N ASP A 142 5.30 -8.80 -15.30
CA ASP A 142 6.66 -9.04 -15.79
C ASP A 142 7.66 -8.77 -14.65
N TRP A 143 7.93 -9.82 -13.87
CA TRP A 143 8.87 -9.79 -12.75
C TRP A 143 10.29 -9.42 -13.16
N ASN A 144 10.71 -9.74 -14.40
CA ASN A 144 12.03 -9.38 -14.91
C ASN A 144 12.12 -7.89 -15.25
N LYS A 145 11.05 -7.30 -15.81
CA LYS A 145 10.96 -5.84 -15.98
C LYS A 145 10.86 -5.14 -14.64
N LEU A 146 9.98 -5.60 -13.74
CA LEU A 146 9.84 -5.05 -12.38
C LEU A 146 11.19 -5.00 -11.65
N ARG A 147 11.99 -6.08 -11.75
CA ARG A 147 13.34 -6.15 -11.19
C ARG A 147 14.25 -5.06 -11.72
N ARG A 148 14.24 -4.82 -13.05
CA ARG A 148 15.06 -3.81 -13.73
C ARG A 148 14.58 -2.38 -13.44
N ASP A 149 13.27 -2.18 -13.27
CA ASP A 149 12.63 -0.91 -12.89
C ASP A 149 12.90 -0.52 -11.42
N GLY A 150 13.63 -1.35 -10.65
CA GLY A 150 14.00 -1.09 -9.26
C GLY A 150 13.11 -1.76 -8.21
N GLY A 151 12.36 -2.81 -8.58
CA GLY A 151 11.74 -3.72 -7.62
C GLY A 151 12.81 -4.60 -6.96
N ASN A 152 13.39 -4.12 -5.85
CA ASN A 152 14.47 -4.81 -5.12
C ASN A 152 13.97 -5.72 -4.00
N PHE A 153 12.68 -5.63 -3.66
CA PHE A 153 11.97 -6.61 -2.85
C PHE A 153 10.49 -6.65 -3.23
N ALA A 154 9.80 -7.72 -2.83
CA ALA A 154 8.35 -7.83 -2.94
C ALA A 154 7.71 -8.50 -1.72
N PHE A 155 6.62 -7.94 -1.21
CA PHE A 155 5.71 -8.67 -0.33
C PHE A 155 4.51 -9.18 -1.13
N ILE A 156 4.27 -10.49 -1.10
CA ILE A 156 3.29 -11.14 -1.97
C ILE A 156 2.16 -11.68 -1.08
N LYS A 157 0.91 -11.32 -1.39
CA LYS A 157 -0.23 -11.84 -0.65
C LYS A 157 -0.29 -13.35 -0.78
N ALA A 158 -0.30 -14.05 0.35
CA ALA A 158 -0.44 -15.50 0.37
C ALA A 158 -1.86 -15.95 0.72
N THR A 159 -2.41 -15.38 1.79
CA THR A 159 -3.66 -15.84 2.39
C THR A 159 -4.43 -14.69 3.03
N ASP A 160 -5.73 -14.90 3.21
CA ASP A 160 -6.58 -14.08 4.06
C ASP A 160 -7.55 -14.97 4.86
N GLY A 161 -7.84 -14.60 6.11
CA GLY A 161 -8.69 -15.42 6.98
C GLY A 161 -8.14 -16.81 7.27
N GLY A 162 -9.02 -17.80 7.44
CA GLY A 162 -8.62 -19.17 7.85
C GLY A 162 -8.67 -20.21 6.72
N ASP A 163 -8.99 -19.74 5.51
CA ASP A 163 -9.66 -20.53 4.48
C ASP A 163 -9.44 -19.99 3.04
N HIS A 164 -8.85 -18.80 2.86
CA HIS A 164 -8.63 -18.22 1.53
C HIS A 164 -7.13 -18.10 1.21
N THR A 165 -6.74 -18.54 0.02
CA THR A 165 -5.44 -18.29 -0.61
C THR A 165 -5.58 -17.23 -1.68
N ASP A 166 -4.57 -16.38 -1.87
CA ASP A 166 -4.50 -15.56 -3.07
C ASP A 166 -4.17 -16.45 -4.28
N PRO A 167 -5.00 -16.46 -5.35
CA PRO A 167 -4.81 -17.36 -6.48
C PRO A 167 -3.52 -17.10 -7.25
N ASN A 168 -2.96 -15.88 -7.19
CA ASN A 168 -1.71 -15.55 -7.85
C ASN A 168 -0.48 -15.79 -6.96
N PHE A 169 -0.64 -16.17 -5.68
CA PHE A 169 0.47 -16.32 -4.73
C PHE A 169 1.60 -17.19 -5.28
N ARG A 170 1.32 -18.44 -5.67
CA ARG A 170 2.36 -19.39 -6.12
C ARG A 170 3.03 -18.96 -7.43
N LYS A 171 2.27 -18.34 -8.35
CA LYS A 171 2.78 -17.76 -9.60
C LYS A 171 3.76 -16.63 -9.30
N ASN A 172 3.34 -15.65 -8.51
CA ASN A 172 4.15 -14.50 -8.13
C ASN A 172 5.36 -14.89 -7.29
N TRP A 173 5.20 -15.84 -6.34
CA TRP A 173 6.29 -16.35 -5.51
C TRP A 173 7.43 -16.96 -6.33
N ASN A 174 7.09 -17.81 -7.31
CA ASN A 174 8.08 -18.46 -8.16
C ASN A 174 8.71 -17.46 -9.14
N ALA A 175 7.90 -16.65 -9.83
CA ALA A 175 8.41 -15.69 -10.81
C ALA A 175 9.28 -14.58 -10.18
N ALA A 176 8.96 -14.12 -8.96
CA ALA A 176 9.80 -13.21 -8.19
C ALA A 176 11.16 -13.85 -7.84
N ARG A 177 11.17 -15.14 -7.45
CA ARG A 177 12.40 -15.90 -7.18
C ARG A 177 13.27 -16.00 -8.42
N GLU A 178 12.68 -16.35 -9.56
CA GLU A 178 13.37 -16.52 -10.85
C GLU A 178 13.96 -15.21 -11.37
N ALA A 179 13.23 -14.09 -11.22
CA ALA A 179 13.72 -12.75 -11.53
C ALA A 179 14.77 -12.21 -10.52
N GLY A 180 15.11 -12.97 -9.47
CA GLY A 180 16.08 -12.55 -8.46
C GLY A 180 15.58 -11.42 -7.56
N VAL A 181 14.28 -11.36 -7.28
CA VAL A 181 13.63 -10.47 -6.30
C VAL A 181 13.57 -11.18 -4.93
N PRO A 182 14.25 -10.67 -3.89
CA PRO A 182 13.97 -11.02 -2.50
C PRO A 182 12.48 -10.84 -2.16
N ARG A 183 11.81 -11.90 -1.68
CA ARG A 183 10.35 -11.90 -1.52
C ARG A 183 9.91 -12.40 -0.15
N GLY A 184 8.90 -11.76 0.42
CA GLY A 184 8.20 -12.20 1.63
C GLY A 184 6.73 -12.48 1.32
N ALA A 185 6.06 -13.21 2.21
CA ALA A 185 4.63 -13.49 2.10
C ALA A 185 3.85 -12.72 3.17
N TYR A 186 2.68 -12.19 2.83
CA TYR A 186 1.80 -11.51 3.79
C TYR A 186 0.44 -12.19 3.97
N HIS A 187 -0.11 -12.02 5.18
CA HIS A 187 -1.40 -12.53 5.60
C HIS A 187 -2.33 -11.38 5.97
N PHE A 188 -3.44 -11.21 5.24
CA PHE A 188 -4.45 -10.22 5.59
C PHE A 188 -5.34 -10.74 6.73
N PHE A 189 -5.21 -10.15 7.91
CA PHE A 189 -5.81 -10.67 9.13
C PHE A 189 -7.33 -10.42 9.21
N TYR A 190 -8.08 -11.43 9.65
CA TYR A 190 -9.54 -11.41 9.71
C TYR A 190 -10.06 -11.55 11.15
N TRP A 191 -10.55 -10.45 11.73
CA TRP A 191 -10.95 -10.31 13.14
C TRP A 191 -12.08 -11.26 13.60
N CYS A 192 -12.80 -11.89 12.68
CA CYS A 192 -13.85 -12.88 12.94
C CYS A 192 -13.35 -14.34 12.92
N ARG A 193 -12.04 -14.60 12.75
CA ARG A 193 -11.43 -15.93 12.85
C ARG A 193 -10.56 -16.04 14.12
N THR A 194 -10.15 -17.26 14.46
CA THR A 194 -9.16 -17.48 15.53
C THR A 194 -7.76 -17.18 15.02
N ALA A 195 -6.88 -16.63 15.87
CA ALA A 195 -5.51 -16.30 15.48
C ALA A 195 -4.72 -17.55 15.05
N SER A 196 -4.87 -18.65 15.81
CA SER A 196 -4.28 -19.95 15.50
C SER A 196 -4.72 -20.49 14.13
N SER A 197 -6.01 -20.53 13.83
CA SER A 197 -6.50 -21.04 12.52
C SER A 197 -5.93 -20.26 11.34
N GLN A 198 -5.71 -18.95 11.50
CA GLN A 198 -5.12 -18.09 10.48
C GLN A 198 -3.61 -18.34 10.32
N ALA A 199 -2.88 -18.46 11.43
CA ALA A 199 -1.45 -18.79 11.41
C ALA A 199 -1.21 -20.16 10.77
N ASP A 200 -1.99 -21.17 11.15
CA ASP A 200 -1.90 -22.53 10.61
C ASP A 200 -2.28 -22.56 9.12
N TRP A 201 -3.20 -21.70 8.69
CA TRP A 201 -3.55 -21.54 7.28
C TRP A 201 -2.44 -20.85 6.48
N PHE A 202 -1.79 -19.82 7.03
CA PHE A 202 -0.61 -19.20 6.41
C PHE A 202 0.55 -20.21 6.29
N ILE A 203 0.87 -20.92 7.37
CA ILE A 203 1.92 -21.95 7.43
C ILE A 203 1.70 -23.08 6.42
N ARG A 204 0.47 -23.55 6.22
CA ARG A 204 0.18 -24.59 5.21
C ARG A 204 0.41 -24.13 3.76
N ASN A 205 0.31 -22.84 3.47
CA ASN A 205 0.27 -22.33 2.10
C ASN A 205 1.59 -21.64 1.68
N VAL A 206 2.33 -21.06 2.63
CA VAL A 206 3.60 -20.38 2.39
C VAL A 206 4.77 -21.33 2.66
N PRO A 207 5.67 -21.56 1.69
CA PRO A 207 6.79 -22.46 1.89
C PRO A 207 7.88 -21.80 2.75
N LYS A 208 8.44 -22.55 3.71
CA LYS A 208 9.65 -22.15 4.43
C LYS A 208 10.86 -22.31 3.52
N GLU A 209 11.34 -21.19 2.96
CA GLU A 209 12.45 -21.16 2.00
C GLU A 209 13.60 -20.27 2.48
N LYS A 210 14.82 -20.81 2.46
CA LYS A 210 16.03 -20.08 2.90
C LYS A 210 16.23 -18.79 2.13
N GLY A 211 16.17 -17.65 2.84
CA GLY A 211 16.31 -16.32 2.25
C GLY A 211 15.04 -15.75 1.61
N ALA A 212 13.87 -16.32 1.89
CA ALA A 212 12.64 -15.54 1.91
C ALA A 212 12.73 -14.43 2.96
N LEU A 213 12.02 -13.32 2.76
CA LEU A 213 11.89 -12.27 3.79
C LEU A 213 10.97 -12.76 4.91
N PRO A 214 11.07 -12.20 6.14
CA PRO A 214 10.19 -12.55 7.23
C PRO A 214 8.71 -12.45 6.85
N PRO A 215 7.85 -13.34 7.39
CA PRO A 215 6.43 -13.32 7.09
C PRO A 215 5.79 -12.05 7.65
N VAL A 216 4.80 -11.51 6.94
CA VAL A 216 4.10 -10.28 7.34
C VAL A 216 2.71 -10.61 7.87
N ILE A 217 2.35 -10.06 9.03
CA ILE A 217 0.96 -9.91 9.46
C ILE A 217 0.45 -8.55 8.99
N ASP A 218 -0.56 -8.55 8.14
CA ASP A 218 -1.25 -7.35 7.68
C ASP A 218 -2.50 -7.15 8.56
N VAL A 219 -2.47 -6.09 9.36
CA VAL A 219 -3.55 -5.70 10.27
C VAL A 219 -4.09 -4.32 9.92
N GLU A 220 -5.29 -4.29 9.36
CA GLU A 220 -6.04 -3.05 9.18
C GLU A 220 -7.55 -3.23 9.39
N TRP A 221 -8.26 -2.11 9.44
CA TRP A 221 -9.71 -2.10 9.50
C TRP A 221 -10.32 -2.23 8.10
N ASN A 222 -10.61 -3.48 7.72
CA ASN A 222 -11.24 -3.76 6.43
C ASN A 222 -12.70 -3.26 6.39
N HIS A 223 -12.92 -2.06 5.84
CA HIS A 223 -14.26 -1.47 5.74
C HIS A 223 -15.19 -2.20 4.76
N THR A 224 -14.67 -2.90 3.74
CA THR A 224 -15.47 -3.62 2.72
C THR A 224 -15.83 -5.05 3.14
N SER A 225 -15.08 -5.62 4.08
CA SER A 225 -15.28 -6.95 4.68
C SER A 225 -16.70 -7.17 5.25
N ARG A 226 -17.22 -8.40 5.14
CA ARG A 226 -18.44 -8.84 5.84
C ARG A 226 -18.23 -8.99 7.36
N CYS A 227 -17.01 -9.34 7.80
CA CYS A 227 -16.62 -9.22 9.19
C CYS A 227 -16.46 -7.73 9.55
N LYS A 228 -17.38 -7.21 10.37
CA LYS A 228 -17.33 -5.85 10.95
C LYS A 228 -16.80 -5.82 12.39
N LYS A 229 -16.28 -6.95 12.90
CA LYS A 229 -15.81 -7.04 14.29
C LYS A 229 -14.55 -6.16 14.48
N ARG A 230 -14.66 -5.20 15.39
CA ARG A 230 -13.54 -4.44 15.97
C ARG A 230 -13.42 -4.85 17.45
N PRO A 231 -12.55 -5.81 17.80
CA PRO A 231 -12.29 -6.14 19.20
C PRO A 231 -11.60 -4.96 19.89
N ASP A 232 -11.58 -4.95 21.22
CA ASP A 232 -10.81 -3.99 22.00
C ASP A 232 -9.29 -4.15 21.76
N PRO A 233 -8.47 -3.12 22.07
CA PRO A 233 -7.03 -3.16 21.83
C PRO A 233 -6.28 -4.29 22.55
N ALA A 234 -6.75 -4.79 23.70
CA ALA A 234 -6.08 -5.90 24.39
C ALA A 234 -6.34 -7.22 23.66
N THR A 235 -7.60 -7.50 23.31
CA THR A 235 -7.99 -8.66 22.47
C THR A 235 -7.31 -8.62 21.10
N VAL A 236 -7.16 -7.44 20.50
CA VAL A 236 -6.42 -7.27 19.23
C VAL A 236 -4.95 -7.68 19.40
N ARG A 237 -4.26 -7.14 20.41
CA ARG A 237 -2.84 -7.43 20.66
C ARG A 237 -2.60 -8.90 20.98
N GLU A 238 -3.45 -9.52 21.81
CA GLU A 238 -3.39 -10.95 22.13
C GLU A 238 -3.48 -11.80 20.84
N LYS A 239 -4.47 -11.52 19.98
CA LYS A 239 -4.65 -12.22 18.70
C LYS A 239 -3.47 -12.06 17.75
N MET A 240 -2.90 -10.86 17.67
CA MET A 240 -1.68 -10.62 16.90
C MET A 240 -0.50 -11.42 17.45
N GLN A 241 -0.30 -11.42 18.76
CA GLN A 241 0.78 -12.15 19.42
C GLN A 241 0.69 -13.66 19.16
N VAL A 242 -0.49 -14.27 19.36
CA VAL A 242 -0.74 -15.70 19.06
C VAL A 242 -0.46 -16.07 17.60
N PHE A 243 -0.77 -15.17 16.67
CA PHE A 243 -0.47 -15.38 15.24
C PHE A 243 1.04 -15.27 14.98
N MET A 244 1.68 -14.22 15.50
CA MET A 244 3.10 -13.95 15.28
C MET A 244 4.00 -15.00 15.92
N ASP A 245 3.70 -15.49 17.12
CA ASP A 245 4.49 -16.53 17.80
C ASP A 245 4.51 -17.85 17.03
N ARG A 246 3.37 -18.24 16.44
CA ARG A 246 3.29 -19.44 15.58
C ARG A 246 4.14 -19.30 14.32
N LEU A 247 4.14 -18.12 13.72
CA LEU A 247 4.98 -17.81 12.55
C LEU A 247 6.46 -17.76 12.94
N GLU A 248 6.84 -17.09 14.03
CA GLU A 248 8.23 -17.01 14.48
C GLU A 248 8.78 -18.40 14.81
N ALA A 249 8.00 -19.25 15.49
CA ALA A 249 8.35 -20.64 15.76
C ALA A 249 8.47 -21.49 14.48
N HIS A 250 7.60 -21.30 13.49
CA HIS A 250 7.65 -22.07 12.24
C HIS A 250 8.79 -21.62 11.32
N TYR A 251 8.88 -20.32 11.01
CA TYR A 251 9.83 -19.78 10.04
C TYR A 251 11.22 -19.52 10.64
N GLY A 252 11.33 -19.32 11.96
CA GLY A 252 12.57 -18.86 12.60
C GLY A 252 12.87 -17.38 12.34
N GLN A 253 11.90 -16.62 11.84
CA GLN A 253 12.01 -15.21 11.50
C GLN A 253 10.94 -14.43 12.26
N ARG A 254 11.31 -13.33 12.90
CA ARG A 254 10.36 -12.44 13.58
C ARG A 254 9.42 -11.78 12.56
N PRO A 255 8.09 -11.96 12.67
CA PRO A 255 7.15 -11.40 11.71
C PRO A 255 7.20 -9.87 11.63
N ILE A 256 6.92 -9.34 10.45
CA ILE A 256 6.75 -7.90 10.21
C ILE A 256 5.29 -7.53 10.41
N ILE A 257 5.02 -6.43 11.11
CA ILE A 257 3.66 -5.89 11.28
C ILE A 257 3.42 -4.82 10.22
N TYR A 258 2.55 -5.11 9.24
CA TYR A 258 1.97 -4.08 8.38
C TYR A 258 0.73 -3.48 9.05
N THR A 259 0.56 -2.16 8.97
CA THR A 259 -0.59 -1.46 9.53
C THR A 259 -0.96 -0.18 8.79
N ALA A 260 -2.25 0.13 8.84
CA ALA A 260 -2.83 1.43 8.50
C ALA A 260 -2.75 2.44 9.67
N PRO A 261 -2.89 3.76 9.41
CA PRO A 261 -2.84 4.79 10.45
C PRO A 261 -3.95 4.66 11.51
N ASP A 262 -5.19 4.44 11.08
CA ASP A 262 -6.36 4.30 11.95
C ASP A 262 -6.25 3.06 12.84
N PHE A 263 -5.86 1.92 12.24
CA PHE A 263 -5.63 0.70 13.00
C PHE A 263 -4.49 0.83 14.02
N TYR A 264 -3.40 1.52 13.66
CA TYR A 264 -2.29 1.78 14.56
C TYR A 264 -2.70 2.69 15.73
N ASP A 265 -3.47 3.72 15.43
CA ASP A 265 -3.93 4.70 16.41
C ASP A 265 -4.87 4.08 17.45
N ASP A 266 -5.79 3.22 17.02
CA ASP A 266 -6.68 2.48 17.89
C ASP A 266 -5.94 1.42 18.73
N ASN A 267 -4.99 0.68 18.13
CA ASN A 267 -4.51 -0.58 18.70
C ASN A 267 -3.03 -0.63 19.06
N LEU A 268 -2.14 0.05 18.34
CA LEU A 268 -0.70 -0.27 18.32
C LEU A 268 0.21 0.83 18.92
N LYS A 269 -0.33 2.00 19.29
CA LYS A 269 0.40 3.01 20.07
C LYS A 269 1.06 2.40 21.30
N GLY A 270 2.39 2.54 21.39
CA GLY A 270 3.23 1.99 22.47
C GLY A 270 3.48 0.47 22.44
N ALA A 271 2.72 -0.31 21.68
CA ALA A 271 2.82 -1.77 21.62
C ALA A 271 3.92 -2.28 20.66
N PHE A 272 4.29 -3.56 20.77
CA PHE A 272 5.16 -4.30 19.84
C PHE A 272 6.46 -3.58 19.43
N LYS A 273 7.10 -2.83 20.35
CA LYS A 273 8.34 -2.08 20.05
C LYS A 273 9.52 -2.96 19.61
N ASN A 274 9.46 -4.25 19.90
CA ASN A 274 10.43 -5.28 19.52
C ASN A 274 10.11 -5.99 18.19
N TYR A 275 9.08 -5.56 17.45
CA TYR A 275 8.76 -6.11 16.12
C TYR A 275 9.06 -5.09 15.01
N PRO A 276 9.55 -5.53 13.83
CA PRO A 276 9.74 -4.67 12.68
C PRO A 276 8.38 -4.23 12.12
N PHE A 277 8.21 -2.93 11.91
CA PHE A 277 6.99 -2.36 11.31
C PHE A 277 7.16 -2.05 9.82
N TRP A 278 6.07 -2.26 9.09
CA TRP A 278 5.85 -1.78 7.73
C TRP A 278 4.65 -0.82 7.77
N LEU A 279 4.90 0.48 7.62
CA LEU A 279 3.88 1.51 7.84
C LEU A 279 3.26 1.98 6.52
N ARG A 280 1.92 1.90 6.40
CA ARG A 280 1.21 2.60 5.31
C ARG A 280 1.13 4.09 5.61
N SER A 281 1.74 4.91 4.77
CA SER A 281 1.68 6.37 4.90
C SER A 281 1.74 7.04 3.54
N VAL A 282 0.62 6.99 2.80
CA VAL A 282 0.55 7.48 1.42
C VAL A 282 0.34 8.99 1.29
N ALA A 283 -0.06 9.68 2.36
CA ALA A 283 -0.35 11.13 2.34
C ALA A 283 0.70 12.01 3.04
N ALA A 284 1.56 11.43 3.88
CA ALA A 284 2.62 12.11 4.62
C ALA A 284 3.76 11.14 4.96
N HIS A 285 4.92 11.64 5.38
CA HIS A 285 6.03 10.79 5.84
C HIS A 285 5.66 10.08 7.16
N PRO A 286 6.08 8.81 7.38
CA PRO A 286 5.69 8.04 8.57
C PRO A 286 5.96 8.73 9.90
N SER A 287 7.07 9.48 10.05
CA SER A 287 7.36 10.20 11.30
C SER A 287 6.32 11.27 11.70
N LYS A 288 5.46 11.71 10.77
CA LYS A 288 4.34 12.62 11.07
C LYS A 288 3.05 11.89 11.46
N VAL A 289 2.84 10.69 10.90
CA VAL A 289 1.61 9.89 11.07
C VAL A 289 1.74 8.93 12.26
N TYR A 290 2.96 8.45 12.50
CA TYR A 290 3.32 7.49 13.53
C TYR A 290 4.45 8.07 14.40
N PRO A 291 4.18 9.13 15.20
CA PRO A 291 5.20 9.76 16.02
C PRO A 291 5.82 8.75 17.01
N ASN A 292 7.15 8.80 17.13
CA ASN A 292 7.94 7.89 17.98
C ASN A 292 7.76 6.40 17.65
N ARG A 293 7.54 6.05 16.38
CA ARG A 293 7.51 4.67 15.88
C ARG A 293 8.64 4.40 14.90
N ASP A 294 9.50 3.47 15.27
CA ASP A 294 10.47 2.85 14.37
C ASP A 294 9.78 1.98 13.30
N PHE A 295 10.31 2.00 12.09
CA PHE A 295 9.82 1.20 10.96
C PHE A 295 10.97 0.74 10.06
N VAL A 296 10.80 -0.44 9.46
CA VAL A 296 11.74 -1.04 8.50
C VAL A 296 11.27 -0.83 7.07
N PHE A 297 9.96 -0.73 6.84
CA PHE A 297 9.39 -0.49 5.52
C PHE A 297 8.32 0.61 5.57
N TRP A 298 8.17 1.34 4.46
CA TRP A 298 7.14 2.38 4.29
C TRP A 298 6.45 2.19 2.95
N GLN A 299 5.13 1.94 2.97
CA GLN A 299 4.26 2.00 1.78
C GLN A 299 3.88 3.46 1.54
N TYR A 300 4.43 4.05 0.49
CA TYR A 300 4.33 5.49 0.19
C TYR A 300 3.33 5.82 -0.91
N SER A 301 2.85 4.82 -1.66
CA SER A 301 1.84 4.99 -2.69
C SER A 301 1.08 3.68 -2.93
N GLY A 302 -0.22 3.80 -3.26
CA GLY A 302 -1.05 2.72 -3.84
C GLY A 302 -1.51 3.05 -5.27
N THR A 303 -0.86 4.02 -5.91
CA THR A 303 -1.13 4.46 -7.28
C THR A 303 0.12 4.38 -8.17
N GLY A 304 1.15 3.67 -7.71
CA GLY A 304 2.34 3.38 -8.49
C GLY A 304 2.03 2.64 -9.79
N LEU A 305 2.92 2.81 -10.76
CA LEU A 305 2.88 2.15 -12.06
C LEU A 305 4.23 1.46 -12.28
N ALA A 306 4.18 0.12 -12.40
CA ALA A 306 5.34 -0.71 -12.68
C ALA A 306 4.92 -2.00 -13.41
N ALA A 307 5.82 -2.59 -14.19
CA ALA A 307 5.64 -3.86 -14.92
C ALA A 307 4.51 -3.93 -15.99
N SER A 308 3.49 -3.06 -15.94
CA SER A 308 2.57 -2.72 -17.03
C SER A 308 1.99 -1.32 -16.75
N HIS A 309 1.54 -0.58 -17.78
CA HIS A 309 1.14 0.83 -17.59
C HIS A 309 -0.26 1.02 -17.01
N ASP A 310 -1.10 -0.02 -17.02
CA ASP A 310 -2.54 0.09 -16.73
C ASP A 310 -2.92 -0.38 -15.32
N THR A 311 -2.06 -1.19 -14.66
CA THR A 311 -2.36 -1.78 -13.36
C THR A 311 -1.62 -1.05 -12.24
N ARG A 312 -2.37 -0.60 -11.22
CA ARG A 312 -1.79 0.05 -10.04
C ARG A 312 -1.09 -0.95 -9.12
N ILE A 313 0.06 -0.53 -8.61
CA ILE A 313 0.88 -1.30 -7.68
C ILE A 313 1.25 -0.45 -6.48
N ASP A 314 1.29 -1.09 -5.32
CA ASP A 314 1.71 -0.45 -4.08
C ASP A 314 3.24 -0.35 -4.03
N LEU A 315 3.75 0.86 -3.76
CA LEU A 315 5.17 1.18 -3.80
C LEU A 315 5.72 1.37 -2.39
N ASN A 316 6.89 0.75 -2.16
CA ASN A 316 7.51 0.66 -0.86
C ASN A 316 8.97 1.09 -0.89
N VAL A 317 9.47 1.59 0.24
CA VAL A 317 10.91 1.71 0.52
C VAL A 317 11.29 0.92 1.75
N PHE A 318 12.52 0.39 1.75
CA PHE A 318 13.20 -0.06 2.97
C PHE A 318 13.85 1.16 3.65
N ASN A 319 13.71 1.26 4.97
CA ASN A 319 14.23 2.37 5.77
C ASN A 319 15.74 2.19 6.06
N GLY A 320 16.57 2.44 5.05
CA GLY A 320 18.03 2.40 5.18
C GLY A 320 18.75 2.43 3.83
N SER A 321 20.08 2.30 3.88
CA SER A 321 20.94 2.20 2.70
C SER A 321 20.98 0.78 2.11
N GLU A 322 21.53 0.62 0.91
CA GLU A 322 21.85 -0.68 0.28
C GLU A 322 22.74 -1.54 1.20
N ALA A 323 23.69 -0.94 1.91
CA ALA A 323 24.51 -1.66 2.89
C ALA A 323 23.68 -2.15 4.09
N GLY A 324 22.75 -1.31 4.58
CA GLY A 324 21.79 -1.69 5.62
C GLY A 324 20.85 -2.81 5.19
N TRP A 325 20.34 -2.73 3.95
CA TRP A 325 19.52 -3.75 3.32
C TRP A 325 20.23 -5.11 3.24
N HIS A 326 21.50 -5.12 2.79
CA HIS A 326 22.28 -6.36 2.74
C HIS A 326 22.57 -6.96 4.12
N LYS A 327 22.78 -6.12 5.15
CA LYS A 327 22.89 -6.59 6.54
C LYS A 327 21.57 -7.19 7.03
N TRP A 328 20.45 -6.51 6.77
CA TRP A 328 19.11 -6.94 7.17
C TRP A 328 18.65 -8.23 6.47
N LEU A 329 18.96 -8.40 5.19
CA LEU A 329 18.76 -9.67 4.48
C LEU A 329 19.57 -10.80 5.10
N ALA A 330 20.85 -10.56 5.41
CA ALA A 330 21.72 -11.57 6.00
C ALA A 330 21.25 -12.02 7.41
N SER A 331 20.74 -11.09 8.23
CA SER A 331 20.22 -11.39 9.56
C SER A 331 18.86 -12.10 9.57
N ASN A 332 18.15 -12.14 8.43
CA ASN A 332 16.81 -12.73 8.32
C ASN A 332 16.78 -13.95 7.37
N ARG A 333 17.92 -14.58 7.08
CA ARG A 333 18.06 -15.63 6.06
C ARG A 333 17.86 -17.07 6.59
N HIS A 334 16.88 -17.27 7.47
CA HIS A 334 16.57 -18.57 8.09
C HIS A 334 15.98 -19.58 7.09
#